data_AF-A0A0V0T0H0-F1
#
_entry.id   AF-A0A0V0T0H0-F1
#
_cell.length_a   1.000
_cell.length_b   1.000
_cell.length_c   1.000
_cell.angle_alpha   90.00
_cell.angle_beta   90.00
_cell.angle_gamma   90.00
#
_symmetry.space_group_name_H-M   'P 1'
#
loop_
_entity.id
_entity.type
_entity.pdbx_description
1 polymer ?
#
loop_
_entity_poly.entity_id
_entity_poly.type
_entity_poly.pdbx_seq_one_letter_code
_entity_poly.pdbx_strand_id
1 'polypeptide(L)'
;MGGSADGGCPVSSTWDNYGGRKLDDGGCLTVVDMFEFKKFYGQVTIDDLHRFCARSFKGGKLLSFTDSQKLQMLDGVNFKQAVASNILIHPGVRIFETNITMKKNVHVEKCGQTERLSCDGYPYEYISNGNGTVDGMLFKCAKNGCCNNTDCDETVSVLTYESTLLANFPDLSHGSYCRCLLLNSTFLTWNLSNDHIYDCDDMKCDVFICQNDEYADCNETRVEKCTYSSEAGECKEFTYEVISEKEYPYGRDCEERNYGESCLCPCVGTWTEWSIASETCGKVVSNRYRPSLDMVSKNESCDGAKISCCKETKVDFVVCDHYKYTRVEYEMFKEKCERHNGSVKASEKELVCVCLRDEQFGEFCEKSNTFKKLHILSV
;
A
#
# COMPACT_ATOMS: atom_id res chain seq x y z
N MET A 1 20.94 1.18 3.84
CA MET A 1 19.47 1.15 3.98
C MET A 1 18.98 0.23 2.88
N GLY A 2 18.27 -0.86 3.22
CA GLY A 2 17.76 -1.80 2.23
C GLY A 2 16.34 -1.40 1.87
N GLY A 3 16.14 -0.79 0.70
CA GLY A 3 14.82 -0.54 0.14
C GLY A 3 14.21 -1.85 -0.38
N SER A 4 12.98 -2.14 0.04
CA SER A 4 12.17 -3.17 -0.61
C SER A 4 11.50 -2.52 -1.82
N ALA A 5 11.59 -3.14 -3.00
CA ALA A 5 11.15 -2.56 -4.28
C ALA A 5 9.63 -2.24 -4.35
N ASP A 6 8.87 -2.66 -3.34
CA ASP A 6 7.40 -2.68 -3.34
C ASP A 6 6.76 -1.61 -2.42
N GLY A 7 7.42 -0.47 -2.20
CA GLY A 7 6.85 0.66 -1.46
C GLY A 7 6.28 1.80 -2.31
N GLY A 8 5.26 2.46 -1.77
CA GLY A 8 4.59 3.63 -2.34
C GLY A 8 5.24 4.95 -1.92
N CYS A 9 5.05 5.98 -2.77
CA CYS A 9 5.52 7.33 -2.53
C CYS A 9 4.37 8.34 -2.63
N PRO A 10 4.45 9.50 -1.95
CA PRO A 10 3.42 10.55 -2.02
C PRO A 10 3.07 10.99 -3.45
N VAL A 11 4.05 11.01 -4.36
CA VAL A 11 3.83 11.33 -5.79
C VAL A 11 2.84 10.40 -6.48
N SER A 12 2.75 9.16 -6.02
CA SER A 12 1.83 8.13 -6.55
C SER A 12 0.44 8.20 -5.92
N SER A 13 0.25 9.04 -4.90
CA SER A 13 -1.05 9.22 -4.25
C SER A 13 -2.02 9.97 -5.16
N THR A 14 -3.28 9.53 -5.17
CA THR A 14 -4.38 10.22 -5.85
C THR A 14 -5.02 11.30 -4.97
N TRP A 15 -4.78 11.27 -3.65
CA TRP A 15 -5.40 12.18 -2.69
C TRP A 15 -4.69 13.52 -2.62
N ASP A 16 -3.35 13.50 -2.71
CA ASP A 16 -2.53 14.70 -2.60
C ASP A 16 -1.85 15.02 -3.93
N ASN A 17 -1.85 16.31 -4.29
CA ASN A 17 -1.27 16.76 -5.55
C ASN A 17 0.25 17.02 -5.45
N TYR A 18 0.99 16.12 -4.79
CA TYR A 18 2.44 16.25 -4.71
C TYR A 18 3.12 15.81 -6.01
N GLY A 19 4.07 16.62 -6.48
CA GLY A 19 5.05 16.15 -7.47
C GLY A 19 6.10 15.26 -6.81
N GLY A 20 7.03 14.71 -7.60
CA GLY A 20 8.09 13.88 -7.06
C GLY A 20 8.57 12.76 -7.97
N ARG A 21 9.29 11.82 -7.36
CA ARG A 21 9.80 10.59 -7.96
C ARG A 21 10.14 9.57 -6.87
N LYS A 22 9.98 8.29 -7.17
CA LYS A 22 10.55 7.17 -6.39
C LYS A 22 12.03 6.98 -6.76
N LEU A 23 12.90 6.82 -5.76
CA LEU A 23 14.33 6.61 -5.93
C LEU A 23 14.65 5.13 -6.13
N ASP A 24 15.69 4.85 -6.93
CA ASP A 24 16.02 3.47 -7.35
C ASP A 24 16.61 2.63 -6.20
N ASP A 25 17.24 3.26 -5.21
CA ASP A 25 17.84 2.64 -4.01
C ASP A 25 16.87 2.54 -2.82
N GLY A 26 15.62 2.94 -3.02
CA GLY A 26 14.61 3.05 -1.99
C GLY A 26 14.47 4.49 -1.48
N GLY A 27 13.22 4.93 -1.33
CA GLY A 27 12.87 6.26 -0.86
C GLY A 27 12.16 7.10 -1.92
N CYS A 28 11.75 8.30 -1.52
CA CYS A 28 10.95 9.20 -2.32
C CYS A 28 11.56 10.60 -2.31
N LEU A 29 11.48 11.26 -3.46
CA LEU A 29 11.53 12.71 -3.57
C LEU A 29 10.10 13.22 -3.73
N THR A 30 9.70 14.13 -2.86
CA THR A 30 8.37 14.72 -2.87
C THR A 30 8.50 16.23 -3.08
N VAL A 31 7.94 16.72 -4.18
CA VAL A 31 7.93 18.15 -4.52
C VAL A 31 6.70 18.78 -3.88
N VAL A 32 6.93 19.82 -3.08
CA VAL A 32 5.89 20.54 -2.34
C VAL A 32 5.79 21.95 -2.87
N ASP A 33 4.57 22.35 -3.24
CA ASP A 33 4.27 23.69 -3.72
C ASP A 33 4.28 24.70 -2.56
N MET A 34 5.04 25.78 -2.72
CA MET A 34 5.21 26.81 -1.70
C MET A 34 3.92 27.60 -1.44
N PHE A 35 3.06 27.75 -2.45
CA PHE A 35 1.77 28.43 -2.31
C PHE A 35 0.85 27.65 -1.38
N GLU A 36 0.75 26.34 -1.55
CA GLU A 36 -0.03 25.48 -0.65
C GLU A 36 0.55 25.49 0.76
N PHE A 37 1.88 25.46 0.89
CA PHE A 37 2.54 25.54 2.19
C PHE A 37 2.25 26.85 2.94
N LYS A 38 2.38 28.00 2.26
CA LYS A 38 2.16 29.34 2.84
C LYS A 38 0.75 29.54 3.39
N LYS A 39 -0.27 28.88 2.81
CA LYS A 39 -1.66 28.95 3.33
C LYS A 39 -1.78 28.46 4.77
N PHE A 40 -0.93 27.52 5.20
CA PHE A 40 -1.01 26.90 6.53
C PHE A 40 -0.06 27.52 7.56
N TYR A 41 1.07 28.07 7.12
CA TYR A 41 2.16 28.47 8.03
C TYR A 41 2.44 29.98 8.10
N GLY A 42 1.86 30.80 7.22
CA GLY A 42 2.07 32.26 7.23
C GLY A 42 3.46 32.65 6.74
N GLN A 43 4.29 33.26 7.61
CA GLN A 43 5.69 33.55 7.27
C GLN A 43 6.51 32.27 7.31
N VAL A 44 7.28 32.03 6.25
CA VAL A 44 7.93 30.74 5.99
C VAL A 44 9.45 30.90 6.10
N THR A 45 10.03 30.20 7.07
CA THR A 45 11.49 30.05 7.19
C THR A 45 11.96 28.69 6.68
N ILE A 46 13.27 28.51 6.50
CA ILE A 46 13.83 27.19 6.14
C ILE A 46 13.51 26.11 7.19
N ASP A 47 13.43 26.51 8.46
CA ASP A 47 13.16 25.62 9.59
C ASP A 47 11.73 25.09 9.52
N ASP A 48 10.80 25.91 9.03
CA ASP A 48 9.41 25.50 8.80
C ASP A 48 9.30 24.52 7.62
N LEU A 49 10.08 24.71 6.55
CA LEU A 49 10.14 23.74 5.45
C LEU A 49 10.62 22.36 5.93
N HIS A 50 11.68 22.34 6.73
CA HIS A 50 12.21 21.09 7.27
C HIS A 50 11.21 20.44 8.23
N ARG A 51 10.61 21.22 9.13
CA ARG A 51 9.57 20.73 10.05
C ARG A 51 8.38 20.15 9.30
N PHE A 52 8.00 20.77 8.18
CA PHE A 52 6.95 20.23 7.32
C PHE A 52 7.34 18.86 6.77
N CYS A 53 8.51 18.73 6.15
CA CYS A 53 8.95 17.44 5.63
C CYS A 53 8.93 16.35 6.71
N ALA A 54 9.45 16.66 7.90
CA ALA A 54 9.52 15.71 9.02
C ALA A 54 8.15 15.32 9.61
N ARG A 55 7.14 16.19 9.52
CA ARG A 55 5.79 15.90 10.02
C ARG A 55 4.90 15.25 8.98
N SER A 56 5.03 15.66 7.73
CA SER A 56 4.15 15.24 6.65
C SER A 56 4.59 13.91 6.03
N PHE A 57 5.87 13.55 6.13
CA PHE A 57 6.43 12.38 5.49
C PHE A 57 7.28 11.51 6.44
N LYS A 58 7.21 10.19 6.24
CA LYS A 58 7.96 9.19 6.99
C LYS A 58 9.45 9.36 6.77
N GLY A 59 10.20 9.60 7.85
CA GLY A 59 11.63 9.92 7.74
C GLY A 59 11.90 11.20 6.91
N GLY A 60 10.88 12.05 6.75
CA GLY A 60 10.94 13.18 5.84
C GLY A 60 11.93 14.25 6.27
N LYS A 61 12.65 14.79 5.29
CA LYS A 61 13.66 15.83 5.50
C LYS A 61 13.73 16.75 4.29
N LEU A 62 14.09 18.00 4.53
CA LEU A 62 14.33 18.95 3.45
C LEU A 62 15.57 18.53 2.66
N LEU A 63 15.46 18.50 1.33
CA LEU A 63 16.58 18.22 0.46
C LEU A 63 17.49 19.46 0.37
N SER A 64 18.77 19.28 0.70
CA SER A 64 19.78 20.33 0.69
C SER A 64 20.76 20.15 -0.46
N PHE A 65 20.73 21.09 -1.39
CA PHE A 65 21.62 21.17 -2.54
C PHE A 65 22.88 21.94 -2.15
N THR A 66 23.97 21.22 -1.92
CA THR A 66 25.27 21.78 -1.54
C THR A 66 26.29 21.75 -2.69
N ASP A 67 26.01 20.94 -3.71
CA ASP A 67 26.86 20.69 -4.87
C ASP A 67 26.00 20.39 -6.09
N SER A 68 26.61 20.44 -7.28
CA SER A 68 25.93 20.20 -8.54
C SER A 68 25.60 18.73 -8.81
N GLN A 69 26.21 17.77 -8.10
CA GLN A 69 25.93 16.35 -8.29
C GLN A 69 24.58 15.98 -7.69
N LYS A 70 24.21 16.56 -6.54
CA LYS A 70 22.87 16.41 -5.96
C LYS A 70 21.75 16.89 -6.88
N LEU A 71 22.04 17.79 -7.83
CA LEU A 71 21.05 18.24 -8.82
C LEU A 71 20.70 17.14 -9.83
N GLN A 72 21.58 16.14 -10.03
CA GLN A 72 21.26 14.96 -10.84
C GLN A 72 20.12 14.13 -10.23
N MET A 73 19.86 14.25 -8.93
CA MET A 73 18.72 13.59 -8.27
C MET A 73 17.37 14.13 -8.75
N LEU A 74 17.35 15.29 -9.42
CA LEU A 74 16.14 15.87 -10.01
C LEU A 74 15.78 15.27 -11.36
N ASP A 75 16.66 14.44 -11.94
CA ASP A 75 16.37 13.77 -13.20
C ASP A 75 15.11 12.89 -13.06
N GLY A 76 14.20 12.98 -14.02
CA GLY A 76 12.92 12.28 -14.00
C GLY A 76 11.93 12.69 -12.89
N VAL A 77 12.17 13.78 -12.14
CA VAL A 77 11.19 14.30 -11.17
C VAL A 77 10.01 14.92 -11.89
N ASN A 78 8.78 14.53 -11.52
CA ASN A 78 7.56 15.15 -12.00
C ASN A 78 7.17 16.32 -11.10
N PHE A 79 7.26 17.55 -11.58
CA PHE A 79 6.93 18.74 -10.79
C PHE A 79 5.43 19.05 -10.71
N LYS A 80 4.57 18.38 -11.50
CA LYS A 80 3.12 18.62 -11.65
C LYS A 80 2.69 20.05 -12.04
N GLN A 81 3.53 21.08 -11.83
CA GLN A 81 3.39 22.43 -12.40
C GLN A 81 3.52 22.38 -13.92
N ALA A 82 2.81 23.26 -14.61
CA ALA A 82 2.66 23.25 -16.07
C ALA A 82 4.03 23.13 -16.78
N VAL A 83 4.13 22.13 -17.66
CA VAL A 83 5.33 21.64 -18.38
C VAL A 83 6.12 22.74 -19.10
N ALA A 84 5.57 23.94 -19.27
CA ALA A 84 6.16 25.06 -20.00
C ALA A 84 6.79 26.16 -19.09
N SER A 85 6.91 25.95 -17.79
CA SER A 85 7.32 27.00 -16.83
C SER A 85 8.75 26.77 -16.33
N ASN A 86 9.52 27.85 -16.16
CA ASN A 86 10.70 27.75 -15.30
C ASN A 86 10.23 27.69 -13.84
N ILE A 87 10.79 26.77 -13.06
CA ILE A 87 10.41 26.49 -11.68
C ILE A 87 11.55 26.94 -10.76
N LEU A 88 11.21 27.72 -9.73
CA LEU A 88 12.14 28.12 -8.68
C LEU A 88 12.12 27.10 -7.54
N ILE A 89 13.22 26.37 -7.37
CA ILE A 89 13.36 25.35 -6.32
C ILE A 89 14.17 25.93 -5.16
N HIS A 90 13.67 25.80 -3.93
CA HIS A 90 14.41 26.14 -2.73
C HIS A 90 15.60 25.19 -2.53
N PRO A 91 16.83 25.68 -2.31
CA PRO A 91 18.02 24.84 -2.26
C PRO A 91 18.20 24.13 -0.91
N GLY A 92 17.42 24.49 0.10
CA GLY A 92 17.50 23.87 1.43
C GLY A 92 18.81 24.20 2.18
N VAL A 93 19.44 25.32 1.84
CA VAL A 93 20.67 25.83 2.47
C VAL A 93 20.54 27.34 2.73
N ARG A 94 21.05 27.81 3.88
CA ARG A 94 21.24 29.22 4.20
C ARG A 94 22.71 29.58 4.01
N ILE A 95 23.01 30.67 3.31
CA ILE A 95 24.38 31.16 3.10
C ILE A 95 24.56 32.43 3.92
N PHE A 96 25.63 32.51 4.70
CA PHE A 96 25.95 33.66 5.52
C PHE A 96 27.07 34.47 4.87
N GLU A 97 26.95 35.79 5.00
CA GLU A 97 28.05 36.69 4.68
C GLU A 97 29.21 36.44 5.65
N THR A 98 30.45 36.55 5.15
CA THR A 98 31.61 36.64 6.02
C THR A 98 32.80 37.30 5.34
N ASN A 99 33.76 37.76 6.16
CA ASN A 99 35.06 38.29 5.74
C ASN A 99 36.20 37.29 6.01
N ILE A 100 35.91 35.98 6.00
CA ILE A 100 36.90 34.95 6.28
C ILE A 100 37.66 34.61 4.99
N THR A 101 38.85 35.17 4.85
CA THR A 101 39.81 34.74 3.83
C THR A 101 40.70 33.63 4.39
N MET A 102 40.82 32.52 3.67
CA MET A 102 41.65 31.38 4.07
C MET A 102 42.39 30.74 2.90
N LYS A 103 43.52 30.07 3.19
CA LYS A 103 44.27 29.34 2.16
C LYS A 103 43.70 27.93 1.96
N LYS A 104 43.17 27.63 0.78
CA LYS A 104 42.64 26.30 0.42
C LYS A 104 43.36 25.70 -0.78
N ASN A 105 43.54 24.38 -0.73
CA ASN A 105 43.99 23.61 -1.89
C ASN A 105 42.77 23.37 -2.79
N VAL A 106 42.83 23.88 -4.00
CA VAL A 106 41.72 23.87 -4.95
C VAL A 106 42.23 23.42 -6.30
N HIS A 107 41.48 22.53 -6.96
CA HIS A 107 41.79 22.12 -8.32
C HIS A 107 41.41 23.24 -9.29
N VAL A 108 42.39 23.78 -10.02
CA VAL A 108 42.16 24.85 -10.99
C VAL A 108 42.12 24.20 -12.37
N GLU A 109 40.93 24.10 -12.97
CA GLU A 109 40.73 23.44 -14.27
C GLU A 109 41.63 24.03 -15.36
N LYS A 110 41.79 25.36 -15.40
CA LYS A 110 42.70 26.03 -16.34
C LYS A 110 44.15 25.59 -16.21
N CYS A 111 44.57 25.19 -15.00
CA CYS A 111 45.94 24.75 -14.72
C CYS A 111 46.09 23.23 -14.75
N GLY A 112 44.99 22.47 -14.81
CA GLY A 112 44.99 21.01 -14.70
C GLY A 112 45.60 20.46 -13.41
N GLN A 113 45.76 21.29 -12.37
CA GLN A 113 46.46 20.93 -11.14
C GLN A 113 45.83 21.57 -9.90
N THR A 114 46.11 20.98 -8.74
CA THR A 114 45.70 21.53 -7.44
C THR A 114 46.68 22.59 -6.98
N GLU A 115 46.16 23.78 -6.68
CA GLU A 115 46.95 24.90 -6.18
C GLU A 115 46.43 25.41 -4.84
N ARG A 116 47.33 26.00 -4.05
CA ARG A 116 46.99 26.57 -2.75
C ARG A 116 46.66 28.06 -2.91
N LEU A 117 45.37 28.37 -2.97
CA LEU A 117 44.85 29.71 -3.26
C LEU A 117 44.33 30.40 -2.01
N SER A 118 44.32 31.75 -2.05
CA SER A 118 43.57 32.56 -1.09
C SER A 118 42.11 32.58 -1.52
N CYS A 119 41.22 32.16 -0.64
CA CYS A 119 39.80 32.04 -0.93
C CYS A 119 38.98 32.75 0.13
N ASP A 120 37.94 33.44 -0.30
CA ASP A 120 36.89 33.93 0.57
C ASP A 120 35.95 32.75 0.84
N GLY A 121 35.88 32.36 2.11
CA GLY A 121 34.96 31.33 2.58
C GLY A 121 33.60 31.94 2.88
N TYR A 122 32.52 31.21 2.65
CA TYR A 122 31.15 31.62 2.95
C TYR A 122 30.50 30.49 3.76
N PRO A 123 30.18 30.71 5.05
CA PRO A 123 29.50 29.73 5.86
C PRO A 123 28.15 29.42 5.24
N TYR A 124 27.79 28.15 5.24
CA TYR A 124 26.43 27.76 4.94
C TYR A 124 25.94 26.79 5.99
N GLU A 125 24.64 26.84 6.26
CA GLU A 125 23.95 25.91 7.13
C GLU A 125 22.86 25.20 6.38
N TYR A 126 22.68 23.94 6.72
CA TYR A 126 21.52 23.17 6.32
C TYR A 126 21.13 22.20 7.43
N ILE A 127 19.86 21.81 7.41
CA ILE A 127 19.33 20.89 8.43
C ILE A 127 19.61 19.47 7.96
N SER A 128 20.45 18.76 8.70
CA SER A 128 20.86 17.39 8.39
C SER A 128 19.89 16.35 8.93
N ASN A 129 20.12 15.08 8.57
CA ASN A 129 19.32 13.92 8.97
C ASN A 129 19.15 13.73 10.49
N GLY A 130 19.94 14.40 11.34
CA GLY A 130 19.97 14.19 12.79
C GLY A 130 19.31 15.27 13.65
N ASN A 131 18.43 16.12 13.10
CA ASN A 131 17.92 17.35 13.74
C ASN A 131 19.02 18.36 14.14
N GLY A 132 20.25 18.17 13.64
CA GLY A 132 21.37 19.09 13.82
C GLY A 132 21.57 19.95 12.58
N THR A 133 21.91 21.21 12.78
CA THR A 133 22.48 22.07 11.73
C THR A 133 23.87 21.56 11.39
N VAL A 134 24.10 21.24 10.12
CA VAL A 134 25.45 21.01 9.62
C VAL A 134 25.93 22.30 8.98
N ASP A 135 27.04 22.79 9.48
CA ASP A 135 27.75 23.95 9.02
C ASP A 135 28.90 23.53 8.08
N GLY A 136 29.03 24.26 6.98
CA GLY A 136 30.11 24.07 6.03
C GLY A 136 30.60 25.40 5.48
N MET A 137 31.58 25.34 4.57
CA MET A 137 32.11 26.52 3.89
C MET A 137 32.05 26.32 2.39
N LEU A 138 31.46 27.28 1.69
CA LEU A 138 31.58 27.47 0.25
C LEU A 138 32.77 28.42 0.00
N PHE A 139 33.38 28.37 -1.19
CA PHE A 139 34.58 29.17 -1.47
C PHE A 139 34.51 29.90 -2.81
N LYS A 140 34.99 31.15 -2.82
CA LYS A 140 35.42 31.86 -4.03
C LYS A 140 36.93 32.08 -3.94
N CYS A 141 37.67 31.59 -4.92
CA CYS A 141 39.11 31.67 -4.93
C CYS A 141 39.58 32.45 -6.15
N ALA A 142 40.34 33.52 -5.90
CA ALA A 142 41.04 34.24 -6.94
C ALA A 142 42.52 33.83 -6.93
N LYS A 143 43.09 33.71 -8.12
CA LYS A 143 44.54 33.60 -8.28
C LYS A 143 45.07 34.91 -8.87
N ASN A 144 46.08 35.45 -8.23
CA ASN A 144 46.93 36.48 -8.83
C ASN A 144 48.03 35.77 -9.62
N GLY A 145 48.11 36.03 -10.93
CA GLY A 145 49.10 35.44 -11.82
C GLY A 145 48.75 34.06 -12.40
N CYS A 146 49.70 33.45 -13.12
CA CYS A 146 49.47 32.29 -13.98
C CYS A 146 49.82 30.94 -13.35
N CYS A 147 49.26 29.85 -13.90
CA CYS A 147 49.60 28.47 -13.54
C CYS A 147 51.12 28.28 -13.57
N ASN A 148 51.68 27.55 -12.60
CA ASN A 148 53.11 27.22 -12.63
C ASN A 148 53.42 26.59 -13.99
N ASN A 149 54.25 27.28 -14.80
CA ASN A 149 54.67 26.98 -16.18
C ASN A 149 53.97 27.70 -17.35
N THR A 150 53.18 28.75 -17.13
CA THR A 150 52.67 29.63 -18.21
C THR A 150 52.95 31.09 -17.93
N ASP A 151 53.51 31.78 -18.93
CA ASP A 151 53.87 33.19 -18.90
C ASP A 151 52.62 34.03 -19.19
N CYS A 152 52.12 34.77 -18.20
CA CYS A 152 51.05 35.74 -18.45
C CYS A 152 51.04 36.89 -17.43
N ASP A 153 50.51 38.02 -17.91
CA ASP A 153 50.57 39.36 -17.34
C ASP A 153 50.10 39.41 -15.88
N GLU A 154 50.97 39.89 -14.98
CA GLU A 154 50.86 39.81 -13.51
C GLU A 154 49.71 40.63 -12.90
N THR A 155 48.94 41.36 -13.72
CA THR A 155 48.10 42.48 -13.27
C THR A 155 46.62 42.15 -13.06
N VAL A 156 46.15 40.94 -13.41
CA VAL A 156 44.72 40.60 -13.29
C VAL A 156 44.51 39.40 -12.35
N SER A 157 43.81 39.63 -11.24
CA SER A 157 43.27 38.57 -10.40
C SER A 157 42.18 37.82 -11.17
N VAL A 158 42.43 36.55 -11.49
CA VAL A 158 41.46 35.71 -12.20
C VAL A 158 40.73 34.84 -11.19
N LEU A 159 39.39 34.89 -11.17
CA LEU A 159 38.59 33.92 -10.44
C LEU A 159 38.88 32.52 -11.02
N THR A 160 39.51 31.67 -10.22
CA THR A 160 40.00 30.35 -10.65
C THR A 160 39.16 29.21 -10.11
N TYR A 161 38.35 29.47 -9.09
CA TYR A 161 37.37 28.53 -8.57
C TYR A 161 36.24 29.23 -7.82
N GLU A 162 35.03 28.70 -7.99
CA GLU A 162 33.84 29.16 -7.31
C GLU A 162 32.95 27.94 -7.00
N SER A 163 32.53 27.80 -5.75
CA SER A 163 31.52 26.80 -5.40
C SER A 163 30.21 27.09 -6.14
N THR A 164 29.54 26.05 -6.63
CA THR A 164 28.37 26.18 -7.51
C THR A 164 27.32 27.16 -6.99
N LEU A 165 26.91 27.04 -5.72
CA LEU A 165 25.90 27.91 -5.11
C LEU A 165 26.29 29.39 -5.06
N LEU A 166 27.60 29.69 -5.04
CA LEU A 166 28.14 31.03 -5.01
C LEU A 166 28.25 31.69 -6.39
N ALA A 167 27.94 30.97 -7.48
CA ALA A 167 28.06 31.47 -8.85
C ALA A 167 27.40 32.84 -9.05
N ASN A 168 28.18 33.88 -9.35
CA ASN A 168 27.70 35.26 -9.52
C ASN A 168 27.01 35.87 -8.28
N PHE A 169 27.19 35.29 -7.10
CA PHE A 169 26.57 35.77 -5.85
C PHE A 169 27.11 37.18 -5.52
N PRO A 170 26.26 38.20 -5.36
CA PRO A 170 26.70 39.57 -5.12
C PRO A 170 27.33 39.72 -3.74
N ASP A 171 28.08 40.81 -3.55
CA ASP A 171 28.51 41.22 -2.22
C ASP A 171 27.28 41.69 -1.45
N LEU A 172 26.81 40.84 -0.54
CA LEU A 172 25.61 41.07 0.25
C LEU A 172 25.94 41.85 1.51
N SER A 173 24.95 42.55 2.06
CA SER A 173 25.11 43.40 3.25
C SER A 173 24.30 42.85 4.41
N HIS A 174 24.97 42.22 5.37
CA HIS A 174 24.48 41.66 6.63
C HIS A 174 23.22 40.76 6.52
N GLY A 175 23.39 39.44 6.70
CA GLY A 175 22.25 38.55 6.89
C GLY A 175 22.49 37.09 6.50
N SER A 176 21.38 36.33 6.44
CA SER A 176 21.33 34.99 5.89
C SER A 176 20.57 35.00 4.56
N TYR A 177 21.17 34.39 3.55
CA TYR A 177 20.69 34.50 2.18
C TYR A 177 20.44 33.14 1.56
N CYS A 178 19.34 33.07 0.85
CA CYS A 178 18.89 31.90 0.15
C CYS A 178 18.78 32.24 -1.33
N ARG A 179 18.98 31.23 -2.19
CA ARG A 179 18.93 31.41 -3.63
C ARG A 179 18.16 30.30 -4.29
N CYS A 180 17.08 30.63 -4.99
CA CYS A 180 16.34 29.61 -5.73
C CYS A 180 17.16 29.08 -6.90
N LEU A 181 17.05 27.78 -7.13
CA LEU A 181 17.52 27.12 -8.34
C LEU A 181 16.45 27.30 -9.42
N LEU A 182 16.80 27.88 -10.56
CA LEU A 182 15.89 28.00 -11.69
C LEU A 182 15.99 26.73 -12.53
N LEU A 183 14.96 25.90 -12.51
CA LEU A 183 14.86 24.68 -13.30
C LEU A 183 13.96 24.93 -14.52
N ASN A 184 14.47 24.65 -15.70
CA ASN A 184 13.63 24.52 -16.89
C ASN A 184 13.04 23.11 -16.92
N SER A 185 11.74 22.96 -16.64
CA SER A 185 11.09 21.65 -16.57
C SER A 185 11.05 20.90 -17.91
N THR A 186 11.10 21.63 -19.04
CA THR A 186 11.03 21.03 -20.39
C THR A 186 12.34 20.34 -20.76
N PHE A 187 13.46 20.99 -20.48
CA PHE A 187 14.79 20.52 -20.88
C PHE A 187 15.58 19.90 -19.72
N LEU A 188 15.02 19.94 -18.50
CA LEU A 188 15.67 19.53 -17.25
C LEU A 188 17.04 20.19 -17.04
N THR A 189 17.22 21.38 -17.61
CA THR A 189 18.41 22.20 -17.40
C THR A 189 18.16 23.17 -16.26
N TRP A 190 19.16 23.34 -15.40
CA TRP A 190 19.08 24.27 -14.28
C TRP A 190 20.10 25.38 -14.45
N ASN A 191 19.79 26.54 -13.89
CA ASN A 191 20.73 27.63 -13.72
C ASN A 191 20.57 28.29 -12.35
N LEU A 192 21.59 29.04 -11.98
CA LEU A 192 21.62 29.85 -10.78
C LEU A 192 21.52 31.31 -11.23
N SER A 193 20.31 31.87 -11.19
CA SER A 193 20.08 33.29 -11.50
C SER A 193 20.33 34.16 -10.27
N ASN A 194 20.90 35.36 -10.48
CA ASN A 194 21.11 36.35 -9.42
C ASN A 194 19.80 37.02 -8.97
N ASP A 195 18.79 37.05 -9.86
CA ASP A 195 17.50 37.69 -9.61
C ASP A 195 16.66 36.94 -8.56
N HIS A 196 17.14 35.78 -8.09
CA HIS A 196 16.46 34.91 -7.13
C HIS A 196 17.27 34.73 -5.85
N ILE A 197 18.11 35.70 -5.49
CA ILE A 197 18.75 35.82 -4.19
C ILE A 197 17.87 36.67 -3.29
N TYR A 198 17.60 36.20 -2.07
CA TYR A 198 16.71 36.85 -1.12
C TYR A 198 17.13 36.50 0.32
N ASP A 199 16.63 37.28 1.27
CA ASP A 199 16.74 36.94 2.69
C ASP A 199 16.01 35.61 2.96
N CYS A 200 16.67 34.63 3.58
CA CYS A 200 16.09 33.31 3.80
C CYS A 200 14.75 33.32 4.55
N ASP A 201 14.43 34.39 5.28
CA ASP A 201 13.17 34.53 6.02
C ASP A 201 12.04 35.21 5.19
N ASP A 202 12.33 35.59 3.93
CA ASP A 202 11.40 36.14 2.94
C ASP A 202 11.32 35.23 1.70
N MET A 203 10.87 33.99 1.89
CA MET A 203 10.84 32.91 0.90
C MET A 203 10.19 33.28 -0.46
N LYS A 204 10.96 33.20 -1.56
CA LYS A 204 10.49 33.54 -2.94
C LYS A 204 10.46 32.40 -3.96
N CYS A 205 10.82 31.17 -3.56
CA CYS A 205 10.80 30.04 -4.48
C CYS A 205 9.39 29.47 -4.68
N ASP A 206 9.17 28.80 -5.81
CA ASP A 206 7.89 28.19 -6.17
C ASP A 206 7.68 26.87 -5.43
N VAL A 207 8.74 26.09 -5.25
CA VAL A 207 8.67 24.76 -4.63
C VAL A 207 9.86 24.48 -3.71
N PHE A 208 9.70 23.49 -2.85
CA PHE A 208 10.80 22.85 -2.12
C PHE A 208 10.65 21.33 -2.17
N ILE A 209 11.73 20.60 -1.92
CA ILE A 209 11.77 19.16 -2.10
C ILE A 209 12.03 18.49 -0.75
N CYS A 210 11.17 17.56 -0.39
CA CYS A 210 11.39 16.66 0.72
C CYS A 210 11.96 15.33 0.20
N GLN A 211 12.98 14.80 0.88
CA GLN A 211 13.37 13.40 0.74
C GLN A 211 12.72 12.63 1.90
N ASN A 212 12.13 11.48 1.62
CA ASN A 212 11.45 10.67 2.64
C ASN A 212 11.55 9.18 2.33
N ASP A 213 11.23 8.35 3.31
CA ASP A 213 11.19 6.90 3.15
C ASP A 213 9.92 6.49 2.39
N GLU A 214 9.97 5.30 1.80
CA GLU A 214 8.81 4.66 1.20
C GLU A 214 7.81 4.18 2.27
N TYR A 215 6.56 4.12 1.84
CA TYR A 215 5.45 3.55 2.60
C TYR A 215 5.21 2.13 2.09
N ALA A 216 4.96 1.17 2.99
CA ALA A 216 4.62 -0.17 2.53
C ALA A 216 3.32 -0.15 1.71
N ASP A 217 3.35 -0.70 0.50
CA ASP A 217 2.12 -0.92 -0.27
C ASP A 217 1.36 -2.12 0.28
N CYS A 218 0.06 -2.16 -0.02
CA CYS A 218 -0.72 -3.35 0.19
C CYS A 218 -0.21 -4.47 -0.72
N ASN A 219 0.06 -5.63 -0.13
CA ASN A 219 0.49 -6.81 -0.87
C ASN A 219 -0.39 -8.00 -0.46
N GLU A 220 -1.03 -8.60 -1.45
CA GLU A 220 -1.96 -9.71 -1.29
C GLU A 220 -1.60 -10.82 -2.28
N THR A 221 -1.77 -12.08 -1.87
CA THR A 221 -1.69 -13.21 -2.79
C THR A 221 -3.08 -13.75 -3.07
N ARG A 222 -3.40 -13.90 -4.36
CA ARG A 222 -4.59 -14.59 -4.82
C ARG A 222 -4.40 -16.09 -4.69
N VAL A 223 -5.31 -16.73 -3.95
CA VAL A 223 -5.31 -18.17 -3.71
C VAL A 223 -6.59 -18.77 -4.31
N GLU A 224 -6.43 -19.83 -5.12
CA GLU A 224 -7.55 -20.59 -5.67
C GLU A 224 -8.15 -21.49 -4.59
N LYS A 225 -9.22 -21.01 -3.97
CA LYS A 225 -9.93 -21.70 -2.89
C LYS A 225 -11.33 -21.14 -2.77
N CYS A 226 -12.32 -21.98 -3.07
CA CYS A 226 -13.72 -21.62 -2.96
C CYS A 226 -14.08 -21.20 -1.53
N THR A 227 -14.36 -19.92 -1.34
CA THR A 227 -14.65 -19.32 -0.02
C THR A 227 -15.81 -18.34 -0.11
N TYR A 228 -16.49 -18.11 1.02
CA TYR A 228 -17.62 -17.18 1.07
C TYR A 228 -17.14 -15.74 1.09
N SER A 229 -17.58 -14.93 0.12
CA SER A 229 -17.33 -13.49 0.10
C SER A 229 -18.55 -12.75 0.65
N SER A 230 -18.35 -11.97 1.72
CA SER A 230 -19.39 -11.09 2.26
C SER A 230 -19.78 -9.98 1.30
N GLU A 231 -18.83 -9.50 0.48
CA GLU A 231 -19.05 -8.47 -0.54
C GLU A 231 -19.98 -8.96 -1.66
N ALA A 232 -19.79 -10.21 -2.11
CA ALA A 232 -20.61 -10.80 -3.17
C ALA A 232 -21.88 -11.51 -2.65
N GLY A 233 -21.94 -11.86 -1.37
CA GLY A 233 -23.05 -12.60 -0.76
C GLY A 233 -23.14 -14.08 -1.17
N GLU A 234 -22.11 -14.61 -1.83
CA GLU A 234 -22.00 -15.99 -2.35
C GLU A 234 -20.52 -16.46 -2.31
N CYS A 235 -20.27 -17.75 -2.57
CA CYS A 235 -18.89 -18.25 -2.66
C CYS A 235 -18.26 -17.97 -4.01
N LYS A 236 -16.98 -17.60 -3.96
CA LYS A 236 -16.16 -17.27 -5.10
C LYS A 236 -14.90 -18.12 -5.16
N GLU A 237 -14.45 -18.38 -6.37
CA GLU A 237 -13.36 -19.29 -6.69
C GLU A 237 -12.02 -18.87 -6.05
N PHE A 238 -11.77 -17.56 -5.98
CA PHE A 238 -10.53 -17.02 -5.46
C PHE A 238 -10.74 -16.25 -4.15
N THR A 239 -9.78 -16.39 -3.25
CA THR A 239 -9.64 -15.58 -2.04
C THR A 239 -8.31 -14.82 -2.08
N TYR A 240 -8.22 -13.75 -1.31
CA TYR A 240 -7.01 -12.94 -1.20
C TYR A 240 -6.47 -13.04 0.22
N GLU A 241 -5.22 -13.48 0.35
CA GLU A 241 -4.51 -13.54 1.63
C GLU A 241 -3.58 -12.33 1.71
N VAL A 242 -3.81 -11.46 2.70
CA VAL A 242 -3.03 -10.24 2.91
C VAL A 242 -1.67 -10.61 3.47
N ILE A 243 -0.60 -10.31 2.73
CA ILE A 243 0.80 -10.45 3.15
C ILE A 243 1.23 -9.20 3.93
N SER A 244 0.86 -8.03 3.42
CA SER A 244 1.15 -6.74 4.04
C SER A 244 -0.03 -5.80 3.83
N GLU A 245 -0.44 -5.11 4.90
CA GLU A 245 -1.39 -4.00 4.78
C GLU A 245 -0.67 -2.76 4.24
N LYS A 246 -1.44 -1.88 3.58
CA LYS A 246 -0.90 -0.57 3.20
C LYS A 246 -0.53 0.25 4.42
N GLU A 247 0.58 0.97 4.33
CA GLU A 247 1.00 1.94 5.32
C GLU A 247 0.39 3.30 5.03
N TYR A 248 -0.38 3.83 5.98
CA TYR A 248 -0.96 5.16 5.84
C TYR A 248 0.12 6.26 5.97
N PRO A 249 -0.03 7.40 5.27
CA PRO A 249 -1.13 7.73 4.37
C PRO A 249 -0.85 7.46 2.88
N TYR A 250 0.38 7.09 2.49
CA TYR A 250 0.79 7.06 1.07
C TYR A 250 1.12 5.66 0.51
N GLY A 251 0.98 4.59 1.29
CA GLY A 251 1.02 3.23 0.78
C GLY A 251 -0.15 2.99 -0.17
N ARG A 252 0.09 2.34 -1.30
CA ARG A 252 -0.93 2.06 -2.31
C ARG A 252 -1.91 1.01 -1.81
N ASP A 253 -3.17 1.20 -2.17
CA ASP A 253 -4.21 0.20 -2.03
C ASP A 253 -3.89 -1.05 -2.84
N CYS A 254 -4.41 -2.18 -2.40
CA CYS A 254 -4.31 -3.41 -3.19
C CYS A 254 -5.06 -3.26 -4.50
N GLU A 255 -4.61 -4.00 -5.51
CA GLU A 255 -5.28 -4.03 -6.81
C GLU A 255 -6.74 -4.46 -6.66
N GLU A 256 -7.59 -4.01 -7.59
CA GLU A 256 -8.99 -4.42 -7.60
C GLU A 256 -9.09 -5.96 -7.66
N ARG A 257 -9.76 -6.52 -6.65
CA ARG A 257 -9.87 -7.97 -6.49
C ARG A 257 -10.80 -8.56 -7.54
N ASN A 258 -10.31 -9.58 -8.24
CA ASN A 258 -11.10 -10.44 -9.10
C ASN A 258 -11.31 -11.80 -8.42
N TYR A 259 -12.46 -11.94 -7.78
CA TYR A 259 -12.83 -13.15 -7.05
C TYR A 259 -13.19 -14.34 -7.97
N GLY A 260 -13.27 -14.16 -9.30
CA GLY A 260 -13.61 -15.19 -10.27
C GLY A 260 -15.09 -15.52 -10.34
N GLU A 261 -15.41 -16.71 -10.87
CA GLU A 261 -16.79 -17.18 -10.99
C GLU A 261 -17.34 -17.66 -9.64
N SER A 262 -18.67 -17.81 -9.58
CA SER A 262 -19.32 -18.42 -8.42
C SER A 262 -18.99 -19.91 -8.37
N CYS A 263 -18.65 -20.41 -7.18
CA CYS A 263 -18.26 -21.80 -6.96
C CYS A 263 -19.18 -22.47 -5.93
N LEU A 264 -19.18 -23.80 -5.89
CA LEU A 264 -19.92 -24.56 -4.89
C LEU A 264 -19.27 -24.39 -3.52
N CYS A 265 -19.96 -23.71 -2.62
CA CYS A 265 -19.49 -23.46 -1.28
C CYS A 265 -19.07 -24.74 -0.54
N PRO A 266 -17.95 -24.72 0.19
CA PRO A 266 -17.53 -25.88 0.97
C PRO A 266 -18.56 -26.21 2.05
N CYS A 267 -18.76 -27.50 2.29
CA CYS A 267 -19.69 -27.99 3.30
C CYS A 267 -19.10 -27.88 4.70
N VAL A 268 -19.82 -27.26 5.63
CA VAL A 268 -19.37 -27.01 7.00
C VAL A 268 -20.40 -27.49 8.03
N GLY A 269 -20.01 -27.53 9.30
CA GLY A 269 -20.87 -28.00 10.38
C GLY A 269 -20.99 -29.54 10.43
N THR A 270 -21.89 -29.99 11.31
CA THR A 270 -22.15 -31.41 11.58
C THR A 270 -23.13 -32.00 10.57
N TRP A 271 -22.87 -33.24 10.16
CA TRP A 271 -23.84 -34.03 9.41
C TRP A 271 -25.08 -34.32 10.24
N THR A 272 -26.24 -34.32 9.60
CA THR A 272 -27.46 -34.90 10.18
C THR A 272 -27.29 -36.39 10.43
N GLU A 273 -28.20 -36.97 11.22
CA GLU A 273 -28.38 -38.41 11.24
C GLU A 273 -28.72 -38.94 9.84
N TRP A 274 -28.44 -40.22 9.61
CA TRP A 274 -28.85 -40.90 8.40
C TRP A 274 -30.38 -40.97 8.32
N SER A 275 -30.91 -40.72 7.12
CA SER A 275 -32.29 -41.01 6.79
C SER A 275 -32.59 -42.50 6.98
N ILE A 276 -33.88 -42.85 6.95
CA ILE A 276 -34.31 -44.24 6.81
C ILE A 276 -33.70 -44.79 5.52
N ALA A 277 -33.36 -46.06 5.56
CA ALA A 277 -33.03 -46.84 4.39
C ALA A 277 -34.21 -46.82 3.39
N SER A 278 -33.90 -46.63 2.11
CA SER A 278 -34.90 -46.57 1.03
C SER A 278 -35.73 -47.85 0.90
N GLU A 279 -35.15 -48.99 1.32
CA GLU A 279 -35.70 -50.33 1.28
C GLU A 279 -35.24 -51.06 2.56
N THR A 280 -35.93 -52.13 2.97
CA THR A 280 -35.54 -52.91 4.16
C THR A 280 -34.57 -54.05 3.82
N CYS A 281 -34.62 -54.55 2.59
CA CYS A 281 -33.71 -55.56 2.09
C CYS A 281 -33.33 -55.26 0.63
N GLY A 282 -32.33 -55.95 0.10
CA GLY A 282 -31.76 -55.67 -1.21
C GLY A 282 -30.78 -54.51 -1.15
N LYS A 283 -30.73 -53.69 -2.20
CA LYS A 283 -29.82 -52.55 -2.28
C LYS A 283 -30.47 -51.35 -1.61
N VAL A 284 -30.08 -51.08 -0.37
CA VAL A 284 -30.67 -50.02 0.44
C VAL A 284 -29.83 -48.75 0.36
N VAL A 285 -30.49 -47.59 0.32
CA VAL A 285 -29.86 -46.27 0.24
C VAL A 285 -30.28 -45.42 1.42
N SER A 286 -29.32 -44.83 2.13
CA SER A 286 -29.56 -43.84 3.19
C SER A 286 -28.83 -42.54 2.84
N ASN A 287 -29.40 -41.39 3.17
CA ASN A 287 -28.82 -40.08 2.90
C ASN A 287 -28.63 -39.29 4.19
N ARG A 288 -27.63 -38.40 4.23
CA ARG A 288 -27.50 -37.38 5.27
C ARG A 288 -27.06 -36.07 4.66
N TYR A 289 -27.32 -34.97 5.36
CA TYR A 289 -27.13 -33.62 4.84
C TYR A 289 -26.34 -32.75 5.81
N ARG A 290 -25.69 -31.71 5.30
CA ARG A 290 -25.12 -30.62 6.11
C ARG A 290 -25.08 -29.32 5.32
N PRO A 291 -25.08 -28.16 6.00
CA PRO A 291 -25.09 -26.87 5.32
C PRO A 291 -23.78 -26.58 4.61
N SER A 292 -23.87 -25.83 3.52
CA SER A 292 -22.74 -25.18 2.87
C SER A 292 -22.36 -23.89 3.61
N LEU A 293 -21.15 -23.40 3.38
CA LEU A 293 -20.61 -22.22 4.07
C LEU A 293 -21.46 -20.95 3.88
N ASP A 294 -21.99 -20.71 2.68
CA ASP A 294 -22.91 -19.59 2.41
C ASP A 294 -24.24 -19.70 3.16
N MET A 295 -24.78 -20.91 3.30
CA MET A 295 -25.99 -21.14 4.09
C MET A 295 -25.73 -20.77 5.55
N VAL A 296 -24.60 -21.21 6.12
CA VAL A 296 -24.24 -20.82 7.49
C VAL A 296 -24.06 -19.31 7.63
N SER A 297 -23.39 -18.65 6.67
CA SER A 297 -23.25 -17.19 6.68
C SER A 297 -24.59 -16.43 6.62
N LYS A 298 -25.63 -17.05 6.06
CA LYS A 298 -27.01 -16.50 5.98
C LYS A 298 -27.93 -16.98 7.11
N ASN A 299 -27.40 -17.70 8.11
CA ASN A 299 -28.18 -18.39 9.15
C ASN A 299 -29.25 -19.34 8.58
N GLU A 300 -28.99 -19.95 7.42
CA GLU A 300 -29.81 -21.00 6.82
C GLU A 300 -29.34 -22.38 7.30
N SER A 301 -30.29 -23.29 7.50
CA SER A 301 -30.03 -24.68 7.86
C SER A 301 -30.47 -25.63 6.75
N CYS A 302 -30.05 -26.89 6.84
CA CYS A 302 -30.51 -27.95 5.96
C CYS A 302 -31.86 -28.56 6.36
N ASP A 303 -32.59 -27.89 7.25
CA ASP A 303 -33.92 -28.31 7.66
C ASP A 303 -34.87 -28.06 6.47
N GLY A 304 -35.52 -29.10 5.96
CA GLY A 304 -36.37 -28.99 4.75
C GLY A 304 -35.75 -29.46 3.44
N ALA A 305 -34.55 -30.05 3.46
CA ALA A 305 -33.84 -30.63 2.32
C ALA A 305 -33.89 -29.75 1.04
N LYS A 306 -33.44 -28.49 1.15
CA LYS A 306 -33.16 -27.66 -0.03
C LYS A 306 -32.07 -28.31 -0.89
N ILE A 307 -32.19 -28.16 -2.21
CA ILE A 307 -31.18 -28.51 -3.23
C ILE A 307 -29.79 -27.91 -2.92
N SER A 308 -29.74 -26.85 -2.11
CA SER A 308 -28.51 -26.16 -1.70
C SER A 308 -27.67 -26.90 -0.66
N CYS A 309 -28.18 -27.95 -0.02
CA CYS A 309 -27.45 -28.70 1.01
C CYS A 309 -26.44 -29.68 0.42
N CYS A 310 -25.31 -29.84 1.11
CA CYS A 310 -24.39 -30.92 0.81
C CYS A 310 -25.01 -32.25 1.21
N LYS A 311 -24.95 -33.24 0.31
CA LYS A 311 -25.54 -34.57 0.48
C LYS A 311 -24.47 -35.65 0.48
N GLU A 312 -24.57 -36.58 1.41
CA GLU A 312 -23.82 -37.82 1.40
C GLU A 312 -24.78 -39.01 1.30
N THR A 313 -24.44 -39.99 0.45
CA THR A 313 -25.27 -41.16 0.17
C THR A 313 -24.51 -42.42 0.59
N LYS A 314 -25.11 -43.21 1.47
CA LYS A 314 -24.62 -44.54 1.85
C LYS A 314 -25.46 -45.59 1.13
N VAL A 315 -24.79 -46.56 0.51
CA VAL A 315 -25.43 -47.69 -0.15
C VAL A 315 -24.97 -48.96 0.55
N ASP A 316 -25.91 -49.71 1.12
CA ASP A 316 -25.65 -51.00 1.74
C ASP A 316 -26.45 -52.10 0.99
N PHE A 317 -26.04 -53.35 1.14
CA PHE A 317 -26.79 -54.49 0.63
C PHE A 317 -27.22 -55.38 1.79
N VAL A 318 -28.53 -55.51 1.96
CA VAL A 318 -29.15 -56.33 3.00
C VAL A 318 -29.75 -57.56 2.32
N VAL A 319 -29.46 -58.76 2.82
CA VAL A 319 -29.99 -59.98 2.21
C VAL A 319 -31.50 -60.06 2.42
N CYS A 320 -32.27 -60.19 1.33
CA CYS A 320 -33.71 -60.40 1.39
C CYS A 320 -34.03 -61.86 1.74
N ASP A 321 -34.10 -62.17 3.03
CA ASP A 321 -34.80 -63.38 3.46
C ASP A 321 -36.30 -63.18 3.25
N HIS A 322 -37.03 -64.25 2.91
CA HIS A 322 -38.48 -64.22 2.67
C HIS A 322 -39.24 -63.88 3.97
N TYR A 323 -39.27 -62.62 4.35
CA TYR A 323 -40.00 -62.13 5.52
C TYR A 323 -41.50 -62.17 5.20
N LYS A 324 -42.15 -63.29 5.55
CA LYS A 324 -43.61 -63.42 5.48
C LYS A 324 -44.22 -62.70 6.68
N TYR A 325 -44.68 -61.47 6.46
CA TYR A 325 -45.50 -60.78 7.44
C TYR A 325 -46.94 -61.29 7.40
N THR A 326 -47.55 -61.43 8.56
CA THR A 326 -48.97 -61.69 8.73
C THR A 326 -49.77 -60.43 8.44
N ARG A 327 -51.07 -60.57 8.15
CA ARG A 327 -51.99 -59.43 7.98
C ARG A 327 -51.99 -58.51 9.20
N VAL A 328 -51.84 -59.07 10.40
CA VAL A 328 -51.80 -58.30 11.65
C VAL A 328 -50.54 -57.44 11.74
N GLU A 329 -49.39 -57.99 11.37
CA GLU A 329 -48.12 -57.25 11.34
C GLU A 329 -48.14 -56.12 10.29
N TYR A 330 -48.76 -56.36 9.12
CA TYR A 330 -48.96 -55.32 8.11
C TYR A 330 -49.80 -54.15 8.64
N GLU A 331 -50.96 -54.43 9.24
CA GLU A 331 -51.85 -53.37 9.75
C GLU A 331 -51.19 -52.59 10.90
N MET A 332 -50.46 -53.27 11.79
CA MET A 332 -49.71 -52.60 12.87
C MET A 332 -48.56 -51.73 12.33
N PHE A 333 -47.83 -52.22 11.32
CA PHE A 333 -46.76 -51.46 10.67
C PHE A 333 -47.34 -50.23 9.96
N LYS A 334 -48.45 -50.42 9.23
CA LYS A 334 -49.15 -49.38 8.51
C LYS A 334 -49.70 -48.30 9.43
N GLU A 335 -50.35 -48.68 10.52
CA GLU A 335 -50.85 -47.72 11.49
C GLU A 335 -49.72 -46.86 12.07
N LYS A 336 -48.57 -47.47 12.41
CA LYS A 336 -47.42 -46.72 12.92
C LYS A 336 -46.83 -45.79 11.87
N CYS A 337 -46.66 -46.25 10.63
CA CYS A 337 -46.11 -45.47 9.54
C CYS A 337 -47.00 -44.27 9.17
N GLU A 338 -48.30 -44.53 8.97
CA GLU A 338 -49.27 -43.50 8.58
C GLU A 338 -49.51 -42.48 9.70
N ARG A 339 -49.39 -42.87 10.97
CA ARG A 339 -49.45 -41.96 12.13
C ARG A 339 -48.39 -40.86 12.08
N HIS A 340 -47.27 -41.12 11.42
CA HIS A 340 -46.18 -40.17 11.27
C HIS A 340 -46.08 -39.60 9.85
N ASN A 341 -47.18 -39.60 9.09
CA ASN A 341 -47.24 -39.11 7.70
C ASN A 341 -46.29 -39.85 6.74
N GLY A 342 -45.94 -41.10 7.03
CA GLY A 342 -45.30 -41.99 6.09
C GLY A 342 -46.34 -42.74 5.24
N SER A 343 -45.90 -43.22 4.07
CA SER A 343 -46.65 -44.13 3.21
C SER A 343 -45.99 -45.50 3.25
N VAL A 344 -46.77 -46.55 3.48
CA VAL A 344 -46.23 -47.92 3.45
C VAL A 344 -46.01 -48.37 2.01
N LYS A 345 -44.79 -48.83 1.72
CA LYS A 345 -44.47 -49.61 0.52
C LYS A 345 -44.33 -51.06 0.95
N ALA A 346 -45.28 -51.90 0.52
CA ALA A 346 -45.29 -53.33 0.84
C ALA A 346 -45.02 -54.17 -0.41
N SER A 347 -44.18 -55.19 -0.28
CA SER A 347 -43.94 -56.21 -1.29
C SER A 347 -44.05 -57.59 -0.66
N GLU A 348 -43.96 -58.68 -1.43
CA GLU A 348 -43.93 -60.05 -0.89
C GLU A 348 -42.71 -60.35 0.01
N LYS A 349 -41.76 -59.42 0.08
CA LYS A 349 -40.47 -59.60 0.77
C LYS A 349 -40.18 -58.53 1.82
N GLU A 350 -40.94 -57.44 1.87
CA GLU A 350 -40.66 -56.34 2.79
C GLU A 350 -41.85 -55.41 3.08
N LEU A 351 -41.74 -54.72 4.23
CA LEU A 351 -42.55 -53.58 4.63
C LEU A 351 -41.63 -52.39 4.92
N VAL A 352 -41.75 -51.32 4.12
CA VAL A 352 -40.96 -50.09 4.28
C VAL A 352 -41.93 -48.94 4.55
N CYS A 353 -41.60 -48.10 5.53
CA CYS A 353 -42.27 -46.81 5.69
C CYS A 353 -41.51 -45.75 4.91
N VAL A 354 -42.14 -45.19 3.87
CA VAL A 354 -41.56 -44.13 3.05
C VAL A 354 -42.07 -42.79 3.56
N CYS A 355 -41.18 -41.93 4.04
CA CYS A 355 -41.59 -40.62 4.52
C CYS A 355 -42.04 -39.76 3.34
N LEU A 356 -43.22 -39.13 3.47
CA LEU A 356 -43.73 -38.21 2.45
C LEU A 356 -43.03 -36.85 2.49
N ARG A 357 -42.25 -36.58 3.54
CA ARG A 357 -41.43 -35.39 3.70
C ARG A 357 -39.98 -35.79 3.90
N ASP A 358 -39.08 -35.11 3.22
CA ASP A 358 -37.64 -35.37 3.28
C ASP A 358 -37.04 -35.06 4.67
N GLU A 359 -37.76 -34.33 5.54
CA GLU A 359 -37.30 -33.99 6.90
C GLU A 359 -37.59 -35.04 7.98
N GLN A 360 -38.34 -36.09 7.63
CA GLN A 360 -38.74 -37.15 8.56
C GLN A 360 -37.87 -38.40 8.35
N PHE A 361 -37.55 -39.08 9.45
CA PHE A 361 -36.73 -40.27 9.47
C PHE A 361 -37.06 -41.15 10.70
N GLY A 362 -36.34 -42.25 10.93
CA GLY A 362 -36.72 -43.27 11.91
C GLY A 362 -37.60 -44.37 11.31
N GLU A 363 -37.71 -45.54 11.93
CA GLU A 363 -38.30 -46.75 11.30
C GLU A 363 -39.71 -46.54 10.71
N PHE A 364 -40.46 -45.59 11.27
CA PHE A 364 -41.81 -45.20 10.90
C PHE A 364 -41.95 -43.72 10.56
N CYS A 365 -40.88 -43.00 10.19
CA CYS A 365 -40.88 -41.54 9.99
C CYS A 365 -41.22 -40.73 11.26
N GLU A 366 -41.07 -41.36 12.43
CA GLU A 366 -41.44 -40.81 13.73
C GLU A 366 -40.49 -39.74 14.23
N LYS A 367 -39.25 -39.76 13.74
CA LYS A 367 -38.28 -38.71 13.99
C LYS A 367 -38.43 -37.66 12.90
N SER A 368 -38.28 -36.43 13.31
CA SER A 368 -38.20 -35.29 12.40
C SER A 368 -36.97 -34.51 12.81
N ASN A 369 -36.22 -33.99 11.85
CA ASN A 369 -35.23 -32.96 12.13
C ASN A 369 -35.98 -31.66 12.40
N THR A 370 -36.71 -31.62 13.52
CA THR A 370 -37.37 -30.43 14.04
C THR A 370 -36.48 -29.85 15.12
N PHE A 371 -35.83 -28.72 14.86
CA PHE A 371 -35.21 -27.97 15.94
C PHE A 371 -36.28 -27.19 16.70
N LYS A 372 -36.32 -27.43 18.02
CA LYS A 372 -36.87 -26.49 19.00
C LYS A 372 -36.27 -25.11 18.72
N LYS A 373 -37.14 -24.12 18.48
CA LYS A 373 -36.81 -22.71 18.77
C LYS A 373 -36.21 -22.67 20.18
N LEU A 374 -34.92 -22.39 20.31
CA LEU A 374 -34.44 -21.75 21.53
C LEU A 374 -35.11 -20.37 21.53
N HIS A 375 -36.17 -20.23 22.32
CA HIS A 375 -36.57 -18.93 22.83
C HIS A 375 -35.41 -18.44 23.70
N ILE A 376 -34.54 -17.59 23.15
CA ILE A 376 -33.77 -16.67 23.96
C ILE A 376 -34.80 -15.65 24.45
N LEU A 377 -35.27 -15.86 25.68
CA LEU A 377 -35.91 -14.81 26.47
C LEU A 377 -34.88 -13.71 26.63
N SER A 378 -35.16 -12.56 26.04
CA SER A 378 -34.58 -11.29 26.42
C SER A 378 -34.98 -10.97 27.86
N VAL A 379 -33.98 -10.89 28.74
CA VAL A 379 -33.95 -9.98 29.90
C VAL A 379 -32.59 -9.32 29.92
#